data_AF-A0AAU8GYL6-F1
#
_entry.id   AF-A0AAU8GYL6-F1
#
_cell.length_a   1.000
_cell.length_b   1.000
_cell.length_c   1.000
_cell.angle_alpha   90.00
_cell.angle_beta   90.00
_cell.angle_gamma   90.00
#
_symmetry.space_group_name_H-M   'P 1'
#
loop_
_entity.id
_entity.type
_entity.pdbx_description
1 polymer ?
#
loop_
_entity_poly.entity_id
_entity_poly.type
_entity_poly.pdbx_seq_one_letter_code
_entity_poly.pdbx_strand_id
1 'polypeptide(L)'
;MAEIIEFFLDYAQQNSCAECIPCRIGTKRMQEIVKKIFDGSISDREVSLLYDFAEDIGASSKCDLGKMAGKAVKFALQYCKDDIDAHIKGSCGHSIPANPGWQAIMMK
;
A
#
# COMPACT_ATOMS: atom_id res chain seq x y z
N MET A 1 -6.59 -5.36 8.20
CA MET A 1 -7.03 -5.07 6.81
C MET A 1 -6.01 -4.20 6.10
N ALA A 2 -5.29 -3.35 6.83
CA ALA A 2 -4.14 -2.61 6.33
C ALA A 2 -3.07 -3.51 5.66
N GLU A 3 -2.84 -4.71 6.18
CA GLU A 3 -1.81 -5.65 5.72
C GLU A 3 -2.08 -6.17 4.30
N ILE A 4 -3.36 -6.28 3.92
CA ILE A 4 -3.77 -6.67 2.56
C ILE A 4 -3.31 -5.63 1.53
N ILE A 5 -3.24 -4.35 1.93
CA ILE A 5 -2.78 -3.26 1.07
C ILE A 5 -1.28 -3.39 0.84
N GLU A 6 -0.50 -3.66 1.89
CA GLU A 6 0.95 -3.87 1.79
C GLU A 6 1.26 -5.01 0.83
N PHE A 7 0.56 -6.14 1.02
CA PHE A 7 0.61 -7.29 0.12
C PHE A 7 0.23 -6.90 -1.32
N PHE A 8 -0.88 -6.19 -1.51
CA PHE A 8 -1.34 -5.84 -2.84
C PHE A 8 -0.40 -4.88 -3.56
N LEU A 9 0.19 -3.91 -2.85
CA LEU A 9 1.18 -2.99 -3.39
C LEU A 9 2.47 -3.72 -3.75
N ASP A 10 2.90 -4.70 -2.94
CA ASP A 10 4.03 -5.57 -3.25
C ASP A 10 3.77 -6.39 -4.52
N TYR A 11 2.59 -7.01 -4.60
CA TYR A 11 2.13 -7.73 -5.79
C TYR A 11 2.08 -6.84 -7.04
N ALA A 12 1.49 -5.66 -6.93
CA ALA A 12 1.36 -4.71 -8.03
C ALA A 12 2.73 -4.21 -8.52
N GLN A 13 3.69 -4.04 -7.62
CA GLN A 13 5.07 -3.71 -7.97
C GLN A 13 5.75 -4.87 -8.70
N GLN A 14 5.67 -6.10 -8.19
CA GLN A 14 6.28 -7.28 -8.83
C GLN A 14 5.69 -7.60 -10.20
N ASN A 15 4.41 -7.28 -10.42
CA ASN A 15 3.70 -7.53 -11.68
C ASN A 15 3.53 -6.26 -12.53
N SER A 16 4.26 -5.19 -12.20
CA SER A 16 4.24 -3.96 -12.98
C SER A 16 4.94 -4.17 -14.32
N CYS A 17 4.26 -3.87 -15.44
CA CYS A 17 4.86 -3.85 -16.77
C CYS A 17 5.80 -2.64 -16.99
N ALA A 18 5.88 -1.73 -16.01
CA ALA A 18 6.77 -0.57 -16.01
C ALA A 18 6.54 0.48 -17.13
N GLU A 19 5.48 0.38 -17.92
CA GLU A 19 5.23 1.27 -19.07
C GLU A 19 4.84 2.70 -18.64
N CYS A 20 4.00 2.87 -17.63
CA CYS A 20 3.61 4.18 -17.12
C CYS A 20 4.40 4.55 -15.85
N ILE A 21 4.97 5.76 -15.86
CA ILE A 21 5.70 6.35 -14.74
C ILE A 21 4.90 6.32 -13.41
N PRO A 22 3.61 6.73 -13.36
CA PRO A 22 2.84 6.72 -12.11
C PRO A 22 2.75 5.32 -11.50
N CYS A 23 2.50 4.28 -12.29
CA CYS A 23 2.46 2.91 -11.77
C CYS A 23 3.86 2.40 -11.39
N ARG A 24 4.89 2.64 -12.23
CA ARG A 24 6.24 2.11 -12.02
C ARG A 24 6.88 2.64 -10.74
N ILE A 25 6.79 3.94 -10.50
CA ILE A 25 7.47 4.60 -9.38
C ILE A 25 6.48 4.83 -8.23
N GLY A 26 5.27 5.28 -8.55
CA GLY A 26 4.30 5.69 -7.54
C GLY A 26 3.86 4.53 -6.64
N THR A 27 3.60 3.34 -7.19
CA THR A 27 3.19 2.20 -6.34
C THR A 27 4.30 1.76 -5.38
N LYS A 28 5.59 1.94 -5.75
CA LYS A 28 6.72 1.73 -4.83
C LYS A 28 6.71 2.76 -3.70
N ARG A 29 6.49 4.05 -4.02
CA ARG A 29 6.40 5.11 -3.02
C ARG A 29 5.22 4.91 -2.07
N MET A 30 4.07 4.51 -2.59
CA MET A 30 2.93 4.13 -1.73
C MET A 30 3.30 2.98 -0.80
N GLN A 31 3.96 1.92 -1.30
CA GLN A 31 4.39 0.79 -0.48
C GLN A 31 5.32 1.24 0.67
N GLU A 32 6.29 2.11 0.37
CA GLU A 32 7.22 2.65 1.36
C GLU A 32 6.51 3.45 2.46
N ILE A 33 5.52 4.27 2.10
CA ILE A 33 4.75 5.05 3.08
C ILE A 33 3.83 4.15 3.90
N VAL A 34 3.16 3.18 3.27
CA VAL A 34 2.30 2.19 3.95
C VAL A 34 3.11 1.39 4.98
N LYS A 35 4.37 1.06 4.71
CA LYS A 35 5.25 0.40 5.70
C LYS A 35 5.43 1.23 6.97
N LYS A 36 5.54 2.55 6.87
CA LYS A 36 5.66 3.45 8.02
C LYS A 36 4.42 3.46 8.93
N ILE A 37 3.24 3.11 8.40
CA ILE A 37 2.02 2.96 9.19
C ILE A 37 2.19 1.81 10.19
N PHE A 38 2.70 0.67 9.74
CA PHE A 38 2.94 -0.50 10.61
C PHE A 38 4.05 -0.27 11.62
N ASP A 39 5.05 0.53 11.26
CA ASP A 39 6.16 0.89 12.16
C ASP A 39 5.77 1.98 13.18
N GLY A 40 4.54 2.54 13.09
CA GLY A 40 4.08 3.63 13.95
C GLY A 40 4.86 4.94 13.77
N SER A 41 5.59 5.09 12.66
CA SER A 41 6.52 6.21 12.42
C SER A 41 6.03 7.21 11.36
N ILE A 42 4.79 7.04 10.88
CA ILE A 42 4.20 7.90 9.85
C ILE A 42 3.83 9.29 10.38
N SER A 43 4.10 10.32 9.58
CA SER A 43 3.68 11.70 9.86
C SER A 43 2.38 12.09 9.15
N ASP A 44 1.66 13.10 9.65
CA ASP A 44 0.43 13.63 9.00
C ASP A 44 0.66 14.07 7.55
N ARG A 45 1.86 14.59 7.26
CA ARG A 45 2.28 14.96 5.91
C ARG A 45 2.35 13.73 5.00
N GLU A 46 2.87 12.61 5.50
CA GLU A 46 2.98 11.38 4.73
C GLU A 46 1.63 10.71 4.52
N VAL A 47 0.71 10.82 5.49
CA VAL A 47 -0.69 10.41 5.29
C VAL A 47 -1.33 11.19 4.15
N SER A 48 -1.16 12.51 4.14
CA SER A 48 -1.68 13.38 3.07
C SER A 48 -1.04 13.02 1.71
N LEU A 49 0.28 12.85 1.70
CA LEU A 49 1.02 12.47 0.51
C LEU A 49 0.60 11.09 -0.04
N LEU A 50 0.31 10.13 0.85
CA LEU A 50 -0.17 8.81 0.46
C LEU A 50 -1.53 8.91 -0.24
N TYR A 51 -2.42 9.78 0.23
CA TYR A 51 -3.70 10.04 -0.41
C TYR A 51 -3.53 10.64 -1.82
N ASP A 52 -2.67 11.66 -1.96
CA ASP A 52 -2.37 12.31 -3.24
C ASP A 52 -1.79 11.29 -4.24
N PHE A 53 -0.84 10.46 -3.81
CA PHE A 53 -0.30 9.39 -4.65
C PHE A 53 -1.38 8.41 -5.09
N ALA A 54 -2.26 8.00 -4.18
CA ALA A 54 -3.31 7.03 -4.47
C ALA A 54 -4.32 7.59 -5.48
N GLU A 55 -4.62 8.89 -5.41
CA GLU A 55 -5.44 9.62 -6.39
C GLU A 55 -4.76 9.69 -7.75
N ASP A 56 -3.54 10.21 -7.80
CA ASP A 56 -2.79 10.41 -9.04
C ASP A 56 -2.55 9.09 -9.77
N ILE A 57 -2.11 8.06 -9.07
CA ILE A 57 -1.82 6.74 -9.66
C ILE A 57 -3.12 6.08 -10.13
N GLY A 58 -4.19 6.21 -9.34
CA GLY A 58 -5.52 5.71 -9.67
C GLY A 58 -6.09 6.31 -10.96
N ALA A 59 -5.84 7.59 -11.19
CA ALA A 59 -6.34 8.33 -12.35
C ALA A 59 -5.43 8.22 -13.59
N SER A 60 -4.11 8.19 -13.40
CA SER A 60 -3.13 8.33 -14.50
C SER A 60 -2.50 7.02 -14.98
N SER A 61 -2.70 5.91 -14.27
CA SER A 61 -2.19 4.60 -14.71
C SER A 61 -2.89 4.13 -15.98
N LYS A 62 -2.12 3.57 -16.93
CA LYS A 62 -2.64 3.09 -18.22
C LYS A 62 -3.54 1.86 -18.07
N CYS A 63 -3.08 0.85 -17.33
CA CYS A 63 -3.80 -0.41 -17.12
C CYS A 63 -4.50 -0.47 -15.76
N ASP A 64 -5.39 -1.43 -15.59
CA ASP A 64 -6.20 -1.53 -14.38
C ASP A 64 -5.41 -2.01 -13.16
N LEU A 65 -4.26 -2.68 -13.31
CA LEU A 65 -3.39 -3.02 -12.18
C LEU A 65 -2.94 -1.76 -11.42
N GLY A 66 -2.40 -0.77 -12.14
CA GLY A 66 -1.98 0.50 -11.54
C GLY A 66 -3.16 1.29 -11.00
N LYS A 67 -4.30 1.31 -11.71
CA LYS A 67 -5.51 2.00 -11.22
C LYS A 67 -6.04 1.35 -9.94
N MET A 68 -6.02 0.02 -9.85
CA MET A 68 -6.44 -0.71 -8.66
C MET A 68 -5.50 -0.46 -7.49
N ALA A 69 -4.18 -0.34 -7.72
CA ALA A 69 -3.23 0.01 -6.67
C ALA A 69 -3.60 1.33 -5.97
N GLY A 70 -3.91 2.37 -6.75
CA GLY A 70 -4.39 3.64 -6.19
C GLY A 70 -5.75 3.51 -5.47
N LYS A 71 -6.73 2.83 -6.09
CA LYS A 71 -8.06 2.65 -5.47
C LYS A 71 -8.02 1.85 -4.17
N ALA A 72 -7.20 0.81 -4.09
CA ALA A 72 -7.06 -0.01 -2.89
C ALA A 72 -6.55 0.81 -1.70
N VAL A 73 -5.55 1.67 -1.93
CA VAL A 73 -5.03 2.57 -0.88
C VAL A 73 -6.08 3.60 -0.48
N LYS A 74 -6.77 4.26 -1.42
CA LYS A 74 -7.85 5.20 -1.09
C LYS A 74 -8.96 4.54 -0.27
N PHE A 75 -9.39 3.35 -0.67
CA PHE A 75 -10.39 2.58 0.06
C PHE A 75 -9.95 2.33 1.50
N ALA A 76 -8.71 1.90 1.70
CA ALA A 76 -8.20 1.67 3.03
C ALA A 76 -8.11 2.92 3.91
N LEU A 77 -7.60 4.02 3.37
CA LEU A 77 -7.55 5.30 4.08
C LEU A 77 -8.95 5.78 4.50
N GLN A 78 -9.97 5.47 3.71
CA GLN A 78 -11.36 5.86 3.97
C GLN A 78 -12.07 4.94 4.97
N TYR A 79 -11.93 3.62 4.80
CA TYR A 79 -12.77 2.64 5.49
C TYR A 79 -12.03 1.82 6.57
N CYS A 80 -10.71 1.87 6.61
CA CYS A 80 -9.88 1.12 7.57
C CYS A 80 -9.18 2.05 8.57
N LYS A 81 -9.74 3.24 8.83
CA LYS A 81 -9.11 4.25 9.69
C LYS A 81 -8.81 3.72 11.10
N ASP A 82 -9.73 2.97 11.69
CA ASP A 82 -9.55 2.41 13.04
C ASP A 82 -8.38 1.42 13.11
N ASP A 83 -8.19 0.63 12.04
CA ASP A 83 -7.10 -0.34 11.90
C ASP A 83 -5.74 0.37 11.72
N ILE A 84 -5.72 1.40 10.87
CA ILE A 84 -4.56 2.28 10.66
C ILE A 84 -4.17 2.97 11.96
N ASP A 85 -5.13 3.55 12.68
CA ASP A 85 -4.90 4.20 13.97
C ASP A 85 -4.39 3.21 15.03
N ALA A 86 -4.86 1.95 15.01
CA ALA A 86 -4.37 0.91 15.90
C ALA A 86 -2.91 0.52 15.59
N HIS A 87 -2.52 0.45 14.32
CA HIS A 87 -1.11 0.25 13.93
C HIS A 87 -0.23 1.43 14.36
N ILE A 88 -0.68 2.68 14.13
CA ILE A 88 0.06 3.88 14.51
C ILE A 88 0.29 3.96 16.03
N LYS A 89 -0.73 3.58 16.82
CA LYS A 89 -0.65 3.58 18.30
C LYS A 89 0.06 2.36 18.88
N GLY A 90 0.44 1.39 18.06
CA GLY A 90 1.02 0.12 18.53
C GLY A 90 0.04 -0.76 19.32
N SER A 91 -1.27 -0.53 19.21
CA SER A 91 -2.31 -1.32 19.88
C SER A 91 -2.91 -2.41 18.99
N CYS A 92 -2.38 -2.59 17.78
CA CYS A 92 -2.87 -3.60 16.85
C CYS A 92 -2.56 -5.03 17.35
N GLY A 93 -3.60 -5.85 17.48
CA GLY A 93 -3.51 -7.24 17.95
C GLY A 93 -3.19 -8.27 16.86
N HIS A 94 -3.11 -7.85 15.59
CA HIS A 94 -2.74 -8.70 14.48
C HIS A 94 -1.42 -8.22 13.87
N SER A 95 -0.35 -8.94 14.17
CA SER A 95 0.88 -8.86 13.39
C SER A 95 0.82 -9.95 12.32
N ILE A 96 -0.04 -9.80 11.31
CA ILE A 96 0.15 -10.61 10.10
C ILE A 96 1.49 -10.12 9.55
N PRO A 97 2.53 -10.96 9.47
CA PRO A 97 3.82 -10.51 9.00
C PRO A 97 3.65 -9.90 7.62
N ALA A 98 4.27 -8.73 7.38
CA ALA A 98 4.44 -8.18 6.04
C ALA A 98 4.79 -9.34 5.11
N ASN A 99 4.10 -9.44 3.97
CA ASN A 99 4.09 -10.61 3.10
C ASN A 99 5.46 -11.34 3.14
N PRO A 100 5.57 -12.58 3.62
CA PRO A 100 6.86 -13.29 3.72
C PRO A 100 7.50 -13.60 2.36
N GLY A 101 6.98 -13.00 1.29
CA GLY A 101 7.31 -13.22 -0.10
C GLY A 101 6.55 -14.42 -0.65
N TRP A 102 6.26 -14.39 -1.96
CA TRP A 102 5.77 -15.57 -2.69
C TRP A 102 6.71 -16.78 -2.54
N GLN A 103 7.97 -16.56 -2.17
CA GLN A 103 8.93 -17.60 -1.81
C GLN A 103 8.42 -18.48 -0.66
N ALA A 104 7.77 -17.93 0.36
CA ALA A 104 7.26 -18.72 1.48
C ALA A 104 6.01 -19.55 1.14
N ILE A 105 5.27 -19.18 0.08
CA ILE A 105 4.03 -19.85 -0.36
C ILE A 105 4.31 -20.87 -1.48
N MET A 106 5.20 -20.55 -2.42
CA MET A 106 5.52 -21.37 -3.60
C MET A 106 6.66 -22.37 -3.36
N MET A 107 7.39 -22.29 -2.24
CA MET A 107 8.45 -23.25 -1.88
C MET A 107 7.95 -24.37 -0.93
N LYS A 108 6.65 -24.69 -0.99
CA LYS A 108 6.09 -25.93 -0.40
C LYS A 108 5.74 -26.92 -1.51
#